data_AF-A0A2E3NDL6-F1
#
_entry.id   AF-A0A2E3NDL6-F1
#
_cell.length_a   1.000
_cell.length_b   1.000
_cell.length_c   1.000
_cell.angle_alpha   90.00
_cell.angle_beta   90.00
_cell.angle_gamma   90.00
#
_symmetry.space_group_name_H-M   'P 1'
#
loop_
_entity.id
_entity.type
_entity.pdbx_description
1 polymer ?
#
loop_
_entity_poly.entity_id
_entity_poly.type
_entity_poly.pdbx_seq_one_letter_code
_entity_poly.pdbx_strand_id
1 'polypeptide(L)'
;MDLDEGPDADDETSESSSEGSGDRRRRGRRRGRRGGDRRASAGSDEADAANKSDDAEATDSSAEDDLVDADDLSEILARLPDDVPEFPTRSADYDDEEEVEDDGSGAARAERESRRRARRGGADEDDDRPAPRRRSAVLVHADPDSLMAAILLARDIRQLDGLWVYPQEDLMTFFRSIATDLRDDTPIFVVGFSPYPSHDVIQAASLYRGRLTWFDRAAWPPEDLAAMRSSIGAEAIHGGDGGDSTLPLVLETCSRRSRFSDKLVDLATGRFTQHDFERWGRLWRHRLAEIATKRGDIRGDIAALLSGRPSDLAKEASLVDVPTPPPEVAWVAERDFRLIHFGGHVLVLADVEAGLDVHLVSRVLRERYEASLSLARAAGDDVFVFAGDETTGKRALDYMAIAEHLTDKLEWVEARPDADHVSRFRVRDVERRPERLEEVIGEIAMGRSLLER
;
A
#
# COMPACT_ATOMS: atom_id res chain seq x y z
N MET A 1 42.73 46.67 -20.16
CA MET A 1 43.08 47.91 -19.43
C MET A 1 42.00 48.13 -18.41
N ASP A 2 42.46 48.31 -17.18
CA ASP A 2 41.82 48.95 -16.03
C ASP A 2 40.65 48.25 -15.34
N LEU A 3 41.07 47.47 -14.34
CA LEU A 3 40.40 47.20 -13.07
C LEU A 3 40.12 48.53 -12.35
N ASP A 4 38.99 48.63 -11.65
CA ASP A 4 38.95 49.47 -10.44
C ASP A 4 38.04 48.84 -9.38
N GLU A 5 38.67 48.58 -8.24
CA GLU A 5 38.13 48.18 -6.94
C GLU A 5 37.66 49.42 -6.18
N GLY A 6 36.67 49.27 -5.31
CA GLY A 6 36.29 50.31 -4.36
C GLY A 6 35.24 49.84 -3.36
N PRO A 7 35.63 49.51 -2.11
CA PRO A 7 34.75 49.07 -1.02
C PRO A 7 34.45 50.18 0.00
N ASP A 8 33.35 50.04 0.76
CA ASP A 8 33.05 50.68 2.06
C ASP A 8 31.87 49.85 2.66
N ALA A 9 31.89 49.15 3.81
CA ALA A 9 32.23 49.50 5.22
C ALA A 9 31.36 50.70 5.70
N ASP A 10 30.55 50.72 6.77
CA ASP A 10 30.41 49.96 8.01
C ASP A 10 29.05 50.29 8.68
N ASP A 11 28.83 49.73 9.88
CA ASP A 11 27.96 50.14 11.00
C ASP A 11 26.52 49.59 11.04
N GLU A 12 26.16 48.62 11.90
CA GLU A 12 26.28 48.40 13.36
C GLU A 12 24.94 48.60 14.09
N THR A 13 24.56 47.54 14.82
CA THR A 13 23.85 47.52 16.10
C THR A 13 22.36 47.87 16.20
N SER A 14 21.56 46.89 16.64
CA SER A 14 20.82 47.01 17.91
C SER A 14 20.37 45.65 18.43
N GLU A 15 21.00 45.21 19.51
CA GLU A 15 20.52 44.19 20.43
C GLU A 15 19.29 44.70 21.21
N SER A 16 18.33 43.82 21.51
CA SER A 16 17.50 43.99 22.72
C SER A 16 17.04 42.64 23.25
N SER A 17 17.66 42.26 24.36
CA SER A 17 17.32 41.18 25.28
C SER A 17 16.02 41.48 26.03
N SER A 18 15.20 40.45 26.30
CA SER A 18 14.25 40.48 27.41
C SER A 18 14.09 39.08 27.99
N GLU A 19 14.76 38.87 29.13
CA GLU A 19 14.52 37.78 30.06
C GLU A 19 13.14 37.90 30.72
N GLY A 20 12.50 36.76 30.99
CA GLY A 20 11.19 36.69 31.65
C GLY A 20 10.99 35.35 32.35
N SER A 21 11.55 35.25 33.54
CA SER A 21 11.44 34.15 34.52
C SER A 21 9.99 33.83 34.91
N GLY A 22 9.67 32.55 35.11
CA GLY A 22 8.31 32.11 35.49
C GLY A 22 8.20 30.65 35.95
N ASP A 23 8.94 30.27 36.98
CA ASP A 23 8.83 29.02 37.75
C ASP A 23 7.41 28.83 38.35
N ARG A 24 6.72 27.72 38.01
CA ARG A 24 5.66 27.14 38.85
C ARG A 24 5.66 25.61 38.83
N ARG A 25 6.23 25.06 39.89
CA ARG A 25 6.16 23.68 40.36
C ARG A 25 4.76 23.23 40.85
N ARG A 26 4.57 21.90 40.79
CA ARG A 26 3.74 20.99 41.63
C ARG A 26 2.23 20.88 41.38
N ARG A 27 1.79 19.68 40.99
CA ARG A 27 1.18 18.67 41.90
C ARG A 27 0.97 17.32 41.22
N GLY A 28 1.53 16.27 41.81
CA GLY A 28 1.22 14.88 41.45
C GLY A 28 -0.07 14.38 42.08
N ARG A 29 -0.59 13.27 41.56
CA ARG A 29 -1.46 12.34 42.30
C ARG A 29 -1.30 10.91 41.76
N ARG A 30 -0.60 10.10 42.56
CA ARG A 30 -0.72 8.63 42.63
C ARG A 30 -2.06 8.26 43.27
N ARG A 31 -2.76 7.27 42.70
CA ARG A 31 -3.74 6.34 43.31
C ARG A 31 -3.99 5.25 42.26
N GLY A 32 -4.02 3.95 42.53
CA GLY A 32 -3.93 3.23 43.79
C GLY A 32 -3.63 1.74 43.50
N ARG A 33 -2.85 1.19 44.41
CA ARG A 33 -2.42 -0.21 44.55
C ARG A 33 -3.53 -0.97 45.29
N ARG A 34 -3.91 -2.14 44.80
CA ARG A 34 -4.60 -3.22 45.54
C ARG A 34 -3.86 -4.50 45.09
N GLY A 35 -3.08 -5.23 45.89
CA GLY A 35 -3.17 -5.45 47.33
C GLY A 35 -4.03 -6.69 47.55
N GLY A 36 -3.44 -7.87 47.38
CA GLY A 36 -4.03 -9.19 47.61
C GLY A 36 -2.92 -10.14 48.05
N ASP A 37 -2.86 -10.33 49.36
CA ASP A 37 -1.77 -10.87 50.17
C ASP A 37 -2.10 -12.32 50.62
N ARG A 38 -1.06 -13.10 50.93
CA ARG A 38 -1.00 -14.24 51.90
C ARG A 38 -1.31 -15.68 51.46
N ARG A 39 -0.27 -16.51 51.47
CA ARG A 39 0.12 -17.49 52.54
C ARG A 39 1.32 -18.30 52.00
N ALA A 40 2.55 -18.25 52.52
CA ALA A 40 3.09 -18.58 53.85
C ALA A 40 2.97 -20.07 54.23
N SER A 41 4.10 -20.79 54.18
CA SER A 41 4.65 -21.75 55.18
C SER A 41 5.63 -22.69 54.45
N ALA A 42 6.96 -22.60 54.58
CA ALA A 42 7.86 -22.84 55.71
C ALA A 42 8.20 -24.35 55.95
N GLY A 43 9.51 -24.62 56.04
CA GLY A 43 10.16 -25.86 56.52
C GLY A 43 11.25 -26.36 55.55
N SER A 44 12.55 -26.08 55.73
CA SER A 44 13.55 -26.74 56.62
C SER A 44 13.81 -28.20 56.24
N ASP A 45 14.98 -28.82 56.25
CA ASP A 45 16.43 -28.51 56.40
C ASP A 45 17.14 -29.88 56.21
N GLU A 46 18.46 -29.86 55.95
CA GLU A 46 19.44 -30.98 56.14
C GLU A 46 19.33 -32.25 55.24
N ALA A 47 20.31 -32.50 54.35
CA ALA A 47 21.60 -33.17 54.57
C ALA A 47 21.48 -34.67 54.96
N ASP A 48 21.85 -35.61 54.07
CA ASP A 48 23.16 -36.29 54.08
C ASP A 48 23.21 -37.52 53.12
N ALA A 49 24.44 -37.76 52.63
CA ALA A 49 25.08 -39.00 52.17
C ALA A 49 24.36 -40.13 51.36
N ALA A 50 24.91 -40.32 50.14
CA ALA A 50 25.53 -41.58 49.63
C ALA A 50 24.68 -42.75 49.07
N ASN A 51 24.88 -42.95 47.75
CA ASN A 51 25.24 -44.21 47.08
C ASN A 51 24.14 -45.24 46.73
N LYS A 52 23.76 -45.35 45.45
CA LYS A 52 23.92 -46.54 44.58
C LYS A 52 23.11 -46.47 43.26
N SER A 53 23.83 -46.74 42.18
CA SER A 53 23.53 -47.54 40.97
C SER A 53 22.09 -47.73 40.43
N ASP A 54 22.08 -47.66 39.09
CA ASP A 54 21.27 -48.38 38.10
C ASP A 54 20.07 -47.66 37.43
N ASP A 55 20.16 -47.68 36.10
CA ASP A 55 19.11 -47.70 35.08
C ASP A 55 17.89 -46.80 35.22
N ALA A 56 17.81 -45.78 34.37
CA ALA A 56 16.61 -45.50 33.57
C ALA A 56 16.88 -44.40 32.53
N GLU A 57 16.64 -44.75 31.28
CA GLU A 57 16.09 -43.95 30.17
C GLU A 57 15.96 -42.44 30.40
N ALA A 58 16.80 -41.67 29.70
CA ALA A 58 16.55 -40.25 29.45
C ALA A 58 15.91 -40.10 28.08
N THR A 59 14.63 -39.79 28.14
CA THR A 59 13.68 -39.40 27.11
C THR A 59 14.20 -38.32 26.17
N ASP A 60 14.21 -38.66 24.90
CA ASP A 60 14.18 -37.77 23.75
C ASP A 60 12.84 -37.03 23.75
N SER A 61 12.86 -35.71 23.96
CA SER A 61 11.66 -34.87 23.83
C SER A 61 11.56 -34.39 22.38
N SER A 62 11.15 -35.30 21.50
CA SER A 62 10.59 -34.97 20.20
C SER A 62 9.22 -34.32 20.43
N ALA A 63 9.13 -33.00 20.22
CA ALA A 63 7.86 -32.34 20.01
C ALA A 63 7.38 -32.72 18.60
N GLU A 64 6.73 -33.88 18.50
CA GLU A 64 5.90 -34.25 17.36
C GLU A 64 4.67 -33.33 17.40
N ASP A 65 4.62 -32.39 16.45
CA ASP A 65 3.41 -31.64 16.11
C ASP A 65 2.42 -32.64 15.49
N ASP A 66 1.47 -33.06 16.31
CA ASP A 66 0.31 -33.88 15.96
C ASP A 66 -0.62 -33.06 15.07
N LEU A 67 -0.28 -32.98 13.78
CA LEU A 67 -1.15 -32.45 12.74
C LEU A 67 -2.30 -33.45 12.55
N VAL A 68 -3.44 -33.12 13.13
CA VAL A 68 -4.71 -33.83 12.93
C VAL A 68 -5.05 -33.82 11.44
N ASP A 69 -5.01 -34.99 10.79
CA ASP A 69 -5.41 -35.16 9.40
C ASP A 69 -6.85 -34.68 9.21
N ALA A 70 -7.10 -33.89 8.15
CA ALA A 70 -8.40 -33.27 7.87
C ALA A 70 -9.54 -34.28 7.66
N ASP A 71 -9.22 -35.56 7.48
CA ASP A 71 -10.20 -36.62 7.28
C ASP A 71 -10.84 -37.11 8.61
N ASP A 72 -10.20 -36.92 9.77
CA ASP A 72 -10.73 -37.34 11.08
C ASP A 72 -11.79 -36.37 11.65
N LEU A 73 -11.78 -35.10 11.22
CA LEU A 73 -12.80 -34.12 11.63
C LEU A 73 -14.18 -34.42 11.01
N SER A 74 -14.21 -35.04 9.84
CA SER A 74 -15.44 -35.51 9.18
C SER A 74 -16.13 -36.62 9.97
N GLU A 75 -15.38 -37.54 10.57
CA GLU A 75 -15.95 -38.65 11.34
C GLU A 75 -16.48 -38.19 12.72
N ILE A 76 -15.84 -37.17 13.32
CA ILE A 76 -16.29 -36.57 14.59
C ILE A 76 -17.60 -35.78 14.38
N LEU A 77 -17.74 -35.06 13.26
CA LEU A 77 -18.98 -34.33 12.93
C LEU A 77 -20.14 -35.26 12.55
N ALA A 78 -19.85 -36.45 12.01
CA ALA A 78 -20.86 -37.46 11.68
C ALA A 78 -21.40 -38.22 12.92
N ARG A 79 -20.79 -38.06 14.09
CA ARG A 79 -21.21 -38.70 15.36
C ARG A 79 -21.94 -37.75 16.33
N LEU A 80 -22.25 -36.51 15.93
CA LEU A 80 -23.14 -35.68 16.74
C LEU A 80 -24.57 -36.26 16.72
N PRO A 81 -25.20 -36.52 17.87
CA PRO A 81 -26.60 -36.93 17.91
C PRO A 81 -27.49 -35.78 17.44
N ASP A 82 -28.47 -36.09 16.58
CA ASP A 82 -29.46 -35.18 15.96
C ASP A 82 -30.43 -34.48 16.95
N ASP A 83 -30.23 -34.63 18.26
CA ASP A 83 -31.08 -34.00 19.27
C ASP A 83 -30.59 -32.58 19.62
N VAL A 84 -30.70 -31.67 18.65
CA VAL A 84 -30.64 -30.23 18.91
C VAL A 84 -32.04 -29.78 19.38
N PRO A 85 -32.20 -29.22 20.59
CA PRO A 85 -33.49 -28.70 21.03
C PRO A 85 -33.97 -27.61 20.08
N GLU A 86 -35.17 -27.77 19.53
CA GLU A 86 -35.83 -26.72 18.75
C GLU A 86 -36.02 -25.48 19.64
N PHE A 87 -35.18 -24.46 19.41
CA PHE A 87 -35.39 -23.14 20.01
C PHE A 87 -36.58 -22.49 19.29
N PRO A 88 -37.65 -22.12 19.99
CA PRO A 88 -38.78 -21.46 19.36
C PRO A 88 -38.33 -20.14 18.74
N THR A 89 -38.49 -20.02 17.43
CA THR A 89 -38.34 -18.78 16.67
C THR A 89 -39.32 -17.76 17.22
N ARG A 90 -38.85 -16.84 18.05
CA ARG A 90 -39.57 -15.60 18.35
C ARG A 90 -39.53 -14.72 17.11
N SER A 91 -40.67 -14.62 16.43
CA SER A 91 -40.99 -13.54 15.51
C SER A 91 -40.85 -12.21 16.25
N ALA A 92 -39.95 -11.35 15.79
CA ALA A 92 -39.91 -9.96 16.21
C ALA A 92 -40.95 -9.19 15.38
N ASP A 93 -42.19 -9.18 15.87
CA ASP A 93 -43.19 -8.19 15.47
C ASP A 93 -42.74 -6.83 16.04
N TYR A 94 -42.48 -5.86 15.17
CA TYR A 94 -42.33 -4.47 15.57
C TYR A 94 -43.74 -3.88 15.73
N ASP A 95 -44.12 -3.70 16.99
CA ASP A 95 -45.35 -3.03 17.40
C ASP A 95 -45.19 -1.51 17.22
N ASP A 96 -46.12 -0.94 16.47
CA ASP A 96 -46.28 0.47 16.15
C ASP A 96 -47.17 1.07 17.25
N GLU A 97 -46.58 1.68 18.28
CA GLU A 97 -47.33 2.40 19.31
C GLU A 97 -47.04 3.91 19.22
N GLU A 98 -48.12 4.62 18.87
CA GLU A 98 -48.30 6.06 18.92
C GLU A 98 -48.16 6.64 20.35
N GLU A 99 -47.70 7.90 20.37
CA GLU A 99 -48.00 8.99 21.31
C GLU A 99 -47.90 8.79 22.84
N VAL A 100 -46.96 9.52 23.45
CA VAL A 100 -47.21 10.19 24.74
C VAL A 100 -46.83 11.66 24.62
N GLU A 101 -47.84 12.52 24.61
CA GLU A 101 -47.75 13.94 24.89
C GLU A 101 -47.28 14.14 26.34
N ASP A 102 -46.00 14.45 26.54
CA ASP A 102 -45.48 14.89 27.84
C ASP A 102 -45.60 16.42 27.94
N ASP A 103 -46.56 16.84 28.77
CA ASP A 103 -46.94 18.22 29.08
C ASP A 103 -45.89 18.89 30.00
N GLY A 104 -44.65 18.88 29.54
CA GLY A 104 -43.48 19.44 30.22
C GLY A 104 -43.46 20.97 30.15
N SER A 105 -44.02 21.60 31.19
CA SER A 105 -43.88 23.02 31.61
C SER A 105 -43.39 24.03 30.54
N GLY A 106 -44.28 24.92 30.09
CA GLY A 106 -44.01 25.95 29.08
C GLY A 106 -42.78 26.84 29.36
N ALA A 107 -42.30 26.90 30.60
CA ALA A 107 -41.07 27.61 30.96
C ALA A 107 -39.80 26.97 30.37
N ALA A 108 -39.70 25.63 30.36
CA ALA A 108 -38.53 24.93 29.81
C ALA A 108 -38.46 25.01 28.28
N ARG A 109 -39.63 25.01 27.62
CA ARG A 109 -39.75 25.20 26.17
C ARG A 109 -39.43 26.63 25.77
N ALA A 110 -39.93 27.61 26.52
CA ALA A 110 -39.61 29.03 26.32
C ALA A 110 -38.12 29.34 26.55
N GLU A 111 -37.47 28.71 27.54
CA GLU A 111 -36.04 28.87 27.78
C GLU A 111 -35.19 28.22 26.66
N ARG A 112 -35.58 27.03 26.17
CA ARG A 112 -34.93 26.40 25.00
C ARG A 112 -35.11 27.22 23.72
N GLU A 113 -36.28 27.82 23.52
CA GLU A 113 -36.57 28.65 22.36
C GLU A 113 -35.89 30.02 22.42
N SER A 114 -35.80 30.62 23.62
CA SER A 114 -34.98 31.80 23.90
C SER A 114 -33.50 31.56 23.64
N ARG A 115 -32.94 30.43 24.10
CA ARG A 115 -31.56 30.02 23.79
C ARG A 115 -31.34 29.74 22.30
N ARG A 116 -32.35 29.20 21.59
CA ARG A 116 -32.28 29.01 20.13
C ARG A 116 -32.34 30.34 19.37
N ARG A 117 -33.16 31.30 19.80
CA ARG A 117 -33.21 32.66 19.19
C ARG A 117 -31.94 33.47 19.47
N ALA A 118 -31.39 33.37 20.67
CA ALA A 118 -30.10 33.99 21.01
C ALA A 118 -28.93 33.43 20.18
N ARG A 119 -29.02 32.19 19.68
CA ARG A 119 -28.04 31.59 18.76
C ARG A 119 -28.30 31.88 17.28
N ARG A 120 -29.50 32.34 16.92
CA ARG A 120 -29.88 32.65 15.53
C ARG A 120 -29.85 34.14 15.20
N GLY A 121 -29.66 35.00 16.20
CA GLY A 121 -29.51 36.45 16.04
C GLY A 121 -28.04 36.87 16.00
N GLY A 122 -27.28 36.30 15.06
CA GLY A 122 -25.95 36.76 14.68
C GLY A 122 -25.94 36.84 13.16
N ALA A 123 -25.65 38.02 12.65
CA ALA A 123 -25.68 38.38 11.23
C ALA A 123 -24.74 37.51 10.39
N ASP A 124 -25.18 37.18 9.17
CA ASP A 124 -24.38 36.83 7.99
C ASP A 124 -23.15 35.93 8.21
N GLU A 125 -23.39 34.64 8.45
CA GLU A 125 -22.42 33.56 8.22
C GLU A 125 -23.06 32.53 7.26
N ASP A 126 -23.22 32.91 5.99
CA ASP A 126 -23.64 32.01 4.91
C ASP A 126 -22.45 31.30 4.24
N ASP A 127 -21.28 31.25 4.89
CA ASP A 127 -20.01 30.73 4.31
C ASP A 127 -19.37 29.55 5.07
N ASP A 128 -20.13 28.87 5.93
CA ASP A 128 -19.67 27.68 6.66
C ASP A 128 -20.46 26.41 6.30
N ARG A 129 -21.04 26.37 5.10
CA ARG A 129 -21.38 25.08 4.50
C ARG A 129 -20.06 24.43 4.11
N PRO A 130 -19.73 23.21 4.59
CA PRO A 130 -18.52 22.53 4.14
C PRO A 130 -18.57 22.51 2.61
N ALA A 131 -17.54 23.08 1.97
CA ALA A 131 -17.46 23.16 0.53
C ALA A 131 -17.87 21.80 -0.05
N PRO A 132 -18.77 21.76 -1.06
CA PRO A 132 -19.21 20.51 -1.64
C PRO A 132 -17.94 19.73 -1.99
N ARG A 133 -17.81 18.53 -1.41
CA ARG A 133 -16.63 17.69 -1.61
C ARG A 133 -16.44 17.57 -3.13
N ARG A 134 -15.29 18.04 -3.62
CA ARG A 134 -15.04 18.16 -5.06
C ARG A 134 -14.96 16.77 -5.65
N ARG A 135 -15.78 16.52 -6.68
CA ARG A 135 -15.68 15.29 -7.47
C ARG A 135 -14.50 15.45 -8.41
N SER A 136 -13.79 14.34 -8.67
CA SER A 136 -12.60 14.33 -9.52
C SER A 136 -12.79 13.44 -10.74
N ALA A 137 -12.09 13.76 -11.82
CA ALA A 137 -11.98 12.95 -13.02
C ALA A 137 -10.63 12.23 -13.02
N VAL A 138 -10.61 10.95 -13.38
CA VAL A 138 -9.37 10.18 -13.53
C VAL A 138 -9.32 9.62 -14.95
N LEU A 139 -8.29 9.98 -15.69
CA LEU A 139 -7.92 9.40 -16.98
C LEU A 139 -6.74 8.46 -16.75
N VAL A 140 -6.82 7.24 -17.26
CA VAL A 140 -5.79 6.22 -17.05
C VAL A 140 -5.41 5.52 -18.35
N HIS A 141 -4.11 5.29 -18.52
CA HIS A 141 -3.56 4.58 -19.67
C HIS A 141 -3.94 3.10 -19.61
N ALA A 142 -4.17 2.51 -20.78
CA ALA A 142 -4.65 1.15 -20.99
C ALA A 142 -3.57 0.08 -20.73
N ASP A 143 -2.99 0.09 -19.53
CA ASP A 143 -2.07 -0.93 -19.06
C ASP A 143 -2.34 -1.29 -17.58
N PRO A 144 -1.95 -2.50 -17.13
CA PRO A 144 -2.25 -2.95 -15.77
C PRO A 144 -1.63 -2.10 -14.65
N ASP A 145 -0.44 -1.55 -14.85
CA ASP A 145 0.28 -0.75 -13.84
C ASP A 145 -0.46 0.57 -13.59
N SER A 146 -0.73 1.30 -14.67
CA SER A 146 -1.46 2.57 -14.63
C SER A 146 -2.88 2.38 -14.09
N LEU A 147 -3.57 1.32 -14.50
CA LEU A 147 -4.91 0.98 -14.02
C LEU A 147 -4.93 0.76 -12.50
N MET A 148 -3.98 -0.01 -11.98
CA MET A 148 -3.89 -0.27 -10.55
C MET A 148 -3.57 1.01 -9.76
N ALA A 149 -2.63 1.82 -10.25
CA ALA A 149 -2.31 3.13 -9.66
C ALA A 149 -3.56 4.05 -9.63
N ALA A 150 -4.30 4.13 -10.73
CA ALA A 150 -5.53 4.92 -10.82
C ALA A 150 -6.63 4.43 -9.88
N ILE A 151 -6.79 3.12 -9.68
CA ILE A 151 -7.75 2.56 -8.72
C ILE A 151 -7.40 2.97 -7.28
N LEU A 152 -6.12 2.93 -6.92
CA LEU A 152 -5.65 3.33 -5.60
C LEU A 152 -5.84 4.84 -5.37
N LEU A 153 -5.51 5.66 -6.37
CA LEU A 153 -5.80 7.10 -6.37
C LEU A 153 -7.30 7.38 -6.19
N ALA A 154 -8.13 6.69 -6.96
CA ALA A 154 -9.58 6.81 -6.92
C ALA A 154 -10.16 6.44 -5.55
N ARG A 155 -9.59 5.44 -4.87
CA ARG A 155 -9.95 5.08 -3.49
C ARG A 155 -9.57 6.16 -2.47
N ASP A 156 -8.44 6.85 -2.65
CA ASP A 156 -8.05 7.97 -1.79
C ASP A 156 -9.03 9.16 -1.93
N ILE A 157 -9.36 9.51 -3.18
CA ILE A 157 -10.26 10.60 -3.56
C ILE A 157 -11.72 10.32 -3.13
N ARG A 158 -12.21 9.08 -3.32
CA ARG A 158 -13.59 8.58 -3.07
C ARG A 158 -14.69 9.15 -3.96
N GLN A 159 -14.63 10.42 -4.31
CA GLN A 159 -15.68 11.09 -5.08
C GLN A 159 -15.24 11.32 -6.51
N LEU A 160 -15.72 10.46 -7.40
CA LEU A 160 -15.39 10.51 -8.82
C LEU A 160 -16.56 11.08 -9.63
N ASP A 161 -16.26 11.99 -10.55
CA ASP A 161 -17.12 12.31 -11.68
C ASP A 161 -17.06 11.18 -12.72
N GLY A 162 -15.85 10.67 -13.01
CA GLY A 162 -15.63 9.49 -13.85
C GLY A 162 -14.21 8.93 -13.74
N LEU A 163 -14.04 7.70 -14.24
CA LEU A 163 -12.74 7.04 -14.36
C LEU A 163 -12.67 6.35 -15.73
N TRP A 164 -11.82 6.86 -16.61
CA TRP A 164 -11.77 6.42 -18.01
C TRP A 164 -10.45 5.75 -18.35
N VAL A 165 -10.51 4.60 -19.01
CA VAL A 165 -9.35 3.91 -19.59
C VAL A 165 -9.27 4.22 -21.09
N TYR A 166 -8.09 4.60 -21.56
CA TYR A 166 -7.79 4.80 -22.98
C TYR A 166 -6.36 4.36 -23.31
N PRO A 167 -6.12 3.84 -24.53
CA PRO A 167 -4.75 3.65 -25.00
C PRO A 167 -4.08 4.99 -25.31
N GLN A 168 -2.75 4.98 -25.44
CA GLN A 168 -1.95 6.19 -25.65
C GLN A 168 -2.44 7.03 -26.83
N GLU A 169 -2.84 6.40 -27.95
CA GLU A 169 -3.31 7.12 -29.15
C GLU A 169 -4.62 7.90 -28.93
N ASP A 170 -5.39 7.54 -27.90
CA ASP A 170 -6.70 8.13 -27.61
C ASP A 170 -6.64 9.21 -26.52
N LEU A 171 -5.46 9.57 -26.01
CA LEU A 171 -5.28 10.63 -25.01
C LEU A 171 -5.99 11.94 -25.39
N MET A 172 -5.86 12.35 -26.65
CA MET A 172 -6.50 13.57 -27.15
C MET A 172 -8.02 13.47 -27.25
N THR A 173 -8.58 12.25 -27.34
CA THR A 173 -10.05 12.06 -27.30
C THR A 173 -10.60 12.53 -25.97
N PHE A 174 -9.94 12.23 -24.85
CA PHE A 174 -10.34 12.71 -23.53
C PHE A 174 -10.35 14.25 -23.48
N PHE A 175 -9.26 14.90 -23.88
CA PHE A 175 -9.17 16.37 -23.82
C PHE A 175 -10.17 17.08 -24.75
N ARG A 176 -10.50 16.48 -25.90
CA ARG A 176 -11.41 17.09 -26.89
C ARG A 176 -12.90 16.85 -26.62
N SER A 177 -13.24 15.94 -25.72
CA SER A 177 -14.65 15.55 -25.49
C SER A 177 -15.01 15.50 -24.01
N ILE A 178 -14.37 14.60 -23.26
CA ILE A 178 -14.73 14.37 -21.86
C ILE A 178 -14.32 15.56 -21.00
N ALA A 179 -13.09 16.07 -21.16
CA ALA A 179 -12.56 17.14 -20.33
C ALA A 179 -13.32 18.47 -20.50
N THR A 180 -13.94 18.69 -21.67
CA THR A 180 -14.76 19.88 -21.94
C THR A 180 -16.14 19.82 -21.29
N ASP A 181 -16.62 18.61 -20.95
CA ASP A 181 -17.92 18.41 -20.29
C ASP A 181 -17.80 18.42 -18.75
N LEU A 182 -16.58 18.41 -18.21
CA LEU A 182 -16.32 18.50 -16.77
C LEU A 182 -16.56 19.93 -16.25
N ARG A 183 -16.98 20.05 -15.00
CA ARG A 183 -17.14 21.36 -14.34
C ARG A 183 -15.79 22.07 -14.24
N ASP A 184 -15.81 23.40 -14.22
CA ASP A 184 -14.60 24.22 -14.18
C ASP A 184 -13.71 23.90 -12.97
N ASP A 185 -14.30 23.52 -11.83
CA ASP A 185 -13.62 23.21 -10.57
C ASP A 185 -13.28 21.73 -10.36
N THR A 186 -13.63 20.83 -11.29
CA THR A 186 -13.34 19.39 -11.20
C THR A 186 -11.83 19.14 -11.37
N PRO A 187 -11.12 18.59 -10.36
CA PRO A 187 -9.75 18.14 -10.52
C PRO A 187 -9.66 16.98 -11.50
N ILE A 188 -8.61 16.97 -12.33
CA ILE A 188 -8.36 15.97 -13.36
C ILE A 188 -7.02 15.31 -13.07
N PHE A 189 -7.02 14.00 -12.95
CA PHE A 189 -5.82 13.19 -12.76
C PHE A 189 -5.56 12.39 -14.04
N VAL A 190 -4.35 12.49 -14.59
CA VAL A 190 -3.89 11.70 -15.74
C VAL A 190 -2.83 10.73 -15.26
N VAL A 191 -3.04 9.44 -15.50
CA VAL A 191 -2.20 8.35 -14.95
C VAL A 191 -1.66 7.47 -16.07
N GLY A 192 -0.34 7.40 -16.19
CA GLY A 192 0.37 6.49 -17.08
C GLY A 192 0.50 6.92 -18.54
N PHE A 193 0.20 8.18 -18.85
CA PHE A 193 0.30 8.70 -20.22
C PHE A 193 1.58 9.50 -20.40
N SER A 194 2.25 9.29 -21.53
CA SER A 194 3.24 10.25 -22.01
C SER A 194 2.55 11.36 -22.80
N PRO A 195 3.06 12.60 -22.81
CA PRO A 195 2.49 13.69 -23.58
C PRO A 195 2.89 13.51 -25.05
N TYR A 196 2.25 12.56 -25.74
CA TYR A 196 2.51 12.28 -27.15
C TYR A 196 1.21 12.33 -27.97
N PRO A 197 1.17 13.06 -29.10
CA PRO A 197 2.18 14.02 -29.57
C PRO A 197 2.27 15.27 -28.67
N SER A 198 3.49 15.70 -28.34
CA SER A 198 3.74 16.62 -27.23
C SER A 198 3.14 18.01 -27.40
N HIS A 199 3.29 18.64 -28.57
CA HIS A 199 2.78 19.98 -28.81
C HIS A 199 1.27 20.10 -28.52
N ASP A 200 0.46 19.20 -29.10
CA ASP A 200 -1.01 19.26 -28.98
C ASP A 200 -1.48 18.90 -27.57
N VAL A 201 -0.85 17.90 -26.95
CA VAL A 201 -1.18 17.48 -25.59
C VAL A 201 -0.83 18.57 -24.58
N ILE A 202 0.35 19.17 -24.67
CA ILE A 202 0.79 20.25 -23.77
C ILE A 202 -0.12 21.47 -23.94
N GLN A 203 -0.46 21.83 -25.18
CA GLN A 203 -1.41 22.92 -25.44
C GLN A 203 -2.78 22.64 -24.82
N ALA A 204 -3.32 21.42 -25.00
CA ALA A 204 -4.60 21.05 -24.39
C ALA A 204 -4.55 21.01 -22.86
N ALA A 205 -3.47 20.45 -22.28
CA ALA A 205 -3.26 20.39 -20.84
C ALA A 205 -3.18 21.78 -20.20
N SER A 206 -2.58 22.76 -20.90
CA SER A 206 -2.47 24.16 -20.43
C SER A 206 -3.83 24.83 -20.15
N LEU A 207 -4.90 24.41 -20.84
CA LEU A 207 -6.26 24.89 -20.62
C LEU A 207 -6.82 24.49 -19.24
N TYR A 208 -6.21 23.48 -18.61
CA TYR A 208 -6.64 22.89 -17.34
C TYR A 208 -5.61 23.15 -16.22
N ARG A 209 -4.78 24.18 -16.38
CA ARG A 209 -3.82 24.60 -15.36
C ARG A 209 -4.50 24.84 -14.01
N GLY A 210 -3.87 24.35 -12.93
CA GLY A 210 -4.38 24.47 -11.56
C GLY A 210 -5.45 23.45 -11.16
N ARG A 211 -5.92 22.62 -12.11
CA ARG A 211 -6.80 21.48 -11.83
C ARG A 211 -6.30 20.15 -12.37
N LEU A 212 -5.24 20.15 -13.18
CA LEU A 212 -4.64 18.94 -13.77
C LEU A 212 -3.48 18.46 -12.90
N THR A 213 -3.42 17.17 -12.62
CA THR A 213 -2.28 16.47 -12.01
C THR A 213 -1.93 15.26 -12.87
N TRP A 214 -0.65 15.04 -13.12
CA TRP A 214 -0.15 14.05 -14.05
C TRP A 214 0.83 13.10 -13.37
N PHE A 215 0.64 11.80 -13.58
CA PHE A 215 1.54 10.75 -13.13
C PHE A 215 2.01 9.96 -14.35
N ASP A 216 3.31 9.87 -14.58
CA ASP A 216 3.83 8.98 -15.63
C ASP A 216 5.21 8.43 -15.26
N ARG A 217 5.39 7.14 -15.52
CA ARG A 217 6.65 6.43 -15.36
C ARG A 217 7.57 6.57 -16.57
N ALA A 218 7.06 6.88 -17.76
CA ALA A 218 7.92 6.98 -18.94
C ALA A 218 8.95 8.13 -18.80
N ALA A 219 10.13 7.94 -19.38
CA ALA A 219 11.10 9.02 -19.54
C ALA A 219 10.67 9.91 -20.72
N TRP A 220 10.41 11.18 -20.44
CA TRP A 220 10.03 12.16 -21.46
C TRP A 220 11.26 12.85 -22.03
N PRO A 221 11.20 13.35 -23.28
CA PRO A 221 12.21 14.29 -23.75
C PRO A 221 12.30 15.49 -22.79
N PRO A 222 13.52 15.92 -22.38
CA PRO A 222 13.68 17.00 -21.40
C PRO A 222 12.97 18.29 -21.79
N GLU A 223 12.91 18.60 -23.08
CA GLU A 223 12.18 19.74 -23.65
C GLU A 223 10.67 19.65 -23.41
N ASP A 224 10.08 18.48 -23.60
CA ASP A 224 8.64 18.25 -23.41
C ASP A 224 8.28 18.30 -21.91
N LEU A 225 9.13 17.74 -21.05
CA LEU A 225 8.96 17.80 -19.61
C LEU A 225 9.06 19.24 -19.09
N ALA A 226 10.05 20.01 -19.55
CA ALA A 226 10.18 21.42 -19.19
C ALA A 226 8.99 22.26 -19.68
N ALA A 227 8.52 22.01 -20.90
CA ALA A 227 7.35 22.68 -21.47
C ALA A 227 6.06 22.34 -20.70
N MET A 228 5.87 21.07 -20.33
CA MET A 228 4.71 20.61 -19.56
C MET A 228 4.71 21.21 -18.15
N ARG A 229 5.84 21.18 -17.43
CA ARG A 229 6.00 21.82 -16.11
C ARG A 229 5.72 23.32 -16.17
N SER A 230 6.16 24.00 -17.24
CA SER A 230 5.86 25.43 -17.45
C SER A 230 4.38 25.69 -17.74
N SER A 231 3.71 24.76 -18.41
CA SER A 231 2.33 24.91 -18.87
C SER A 231 1.31 24.67 -17.75
N ILE A 232 1.49 23.63 -16.94
CA ILE A 232 0.49 23.25 -15.92
C ILE A 232 0.95 23.40 -14.47
N GLY A 233 2.23 23.67 -14.24
CA GLY A 233 2.85 23.71 -12.91
C GLY A 233 3.82 22.55 -12.70
N ALA A 234 4.94 22.79 -12.03
CA ALA A 234 5.94 21.75 -11.79
C ALA A 234 5.45 20.74 -10.73
N GLU A 235 4.71 21.23 -9.73
CA GLU A 235 4.05 20.48 -8.67
C GLU A 235 2.90 19.59 -9.17
N ALA A 236 2.40 19.86 -10.38
CA ALA A 236 1.34 19.08 -11.00
C ALA A 236 1.87 17.86 -11.77
N ILE A 237 3.19 17.70 -11.91
CA ILE A 237 3.83 16.60 -12.64
C ILE A 237 4.58 15.71 -11.65
N HIS A 238 4.18 14.44 -11.58
CA HIS A 238 4.84 13.40 -10.82
C HIS A 238 5.43 12.37 -11.80
N GLY A 239 6.76 12.28 -11.83
CA GLY A 239 7.50 11.45 -12.78
C GLY A 239 7.91 12.18 -14.06
N GLY A 240 7.98 11.46 -15.18
CA GLY A 240 8.54 11.96 -16.46
C GLY A 240 10.06 11.81 -16.61
N ASP A 241 10.78 11.47 -15.53
CA ASP A 241 12.24 11.29 -15.53
C ASP A 241 12.68 9.83 -15.79
N GLY A 242 11.72 8.91 -15.97
CA GLY A 242 11.98 7.48 -16.15
C GLY A 242 11.91 6.68 -14.85
N GLY A 243 10.76 6.07 -14.61
CA GLY A 243 10.39 5.20 -13.50
C GLY A 243 10.00 3.80 -13.97
N ASP A 244 9.93 2.87 -13.03
CA ASP A 244 9.60 1.46 -13.35
C ASP A 244 8.09 1.24 -13.32
N SER A 245 7.39 1.97 -12.45
CA SER A 245 5.97 1.88 -12.17
C SER A 245 5.39 3.26 -11.85
N THR A 246 4.12 3.47 -12.22
CA THR A 246 3.33 4.66 -11.88
C THR A 246 2.78 4.57 -10.46
N LEU A 247 2.69 3.36 -9.92
CA LEU A 247 2.16 3.07 -8.59
C LEU A 247 2.85 3.85 -7.45
N PRO A 248 4.19 3.81 -7.29
CA PRO A 248 4.84 4.56 -6.22
C PRO A 248 4.60 6.07 -6.33
N LEU A 249 4.60 6.63 -7.55
CA LEU A 249 4.34 8.06 -7.79
C LEU A 249 2.95 8.48 -7.27
N VAL A 250 1.94 7.65 -7.52
CA VAL A 250 0.59 7.88 -6.99
C VAL A 250 0.56 7.72 -5.48
N LEU A 251 1.18 6.67 -4.94
CA LEU A 251 1.14 6.36 -3.52
C LEU A 251 1.84 7.40 -2.64
N GLU A 252 2.83 8.13 -3.16
CA GLU A 252 3.45 9.28 -2.49
C GLU A 252 2.47 10.44 -2.28
N THR A 253 1.50 10.60 -3.19
CA THR A 253 0.48 11.66 -3.11
C THR A 253 -0.76 11.25 -2.32
N CYS A 254 -1.00 9.94 -2.18
CA CYS A 254 -2.13 9.41 -1.45
C CYS A 254 -2.00 9.67 0.06
N SER A 255 -2.97 10.36 0.63
CA SER A 255 -2.98 10.69 2.07
C SER A 255 -3.61 9.60 2.94
N ARG A 256 -4.43 8.72 2.36
CA ARG A 256 -5.17 7.68 3.09
C ARG A 256 -4.70 6.31 2.67
N ARG A 257 -4.20 5.57 3.64
CA ARG A 257 -4.00 4.13 3.52
C ARG A 257 -5.06 3.40 4.33
N SER A 258 -5.70 2.44 3.67
CA SER A 258 -6.63 1.50 4.31
C SER A 258 -6.04 0.12 4.15
N ARG A 259 -6.32 -0.79 5.10
CA ARG A 259 -5.88 -2.19 5.00
C ARG A 259 -6.26 -2.85 3.67
N PHE A 260 -7.36 -2.41 3.06
CA PHE A 260 -7.75 -2.91 1.75
C PHE A 260 -6.91 -2.29 0.62
N SER A 261 -6.61 -0.99 0.69
CA SER A 261 -5.65 -0.38 -0.24
C SER A 261 -4.27 -1.06 -0.15
N ASP A 262 -3.81 -1.40 1.06
CA ASP A 262 -2.55 -2.14 1.26
C ASP A 262 -2.61 -3.52 0.57
N LYS A 263 -3.73 -4.24 0.70
CA LYS A 263 -3.95 -5.50 -0.02
C LYS A 263 -3.97 -5.34 -1.55
N LEU A 264 -4.43 -4.20 -2.07
CA LEU A 264 -4.34 -3.92 -3.51
C LEU A 264 -2.91 -3.61 -3.95
N VAL A 265 -2.13 -2.92 -3.11
CA VAL A 265 -0.69 -2.73 -3.34
C VAL A 265 0.01 -4.09 -3.32
N ASP A 266 -0.27 -4.96 -2.35
CA ASP A 266 0.29 -6.30 -2.29
C ASP A 266 -0.05 -7.14 -3.55
N LEU A 267 -1.30 -7.00 -4.06
CA LEU A 267 -1.73 -7.64 -5.30
C LEU A 267 -0.95 -7.13 -6.52
N ALA A 268 -0.75 -5.81 -6.60
CA ALA A 268 -0.01 -5.15 -7.68
C ALA A 268 1.47 -5.55 -7.71
N THR A 269 2.05 -5.70 -6.53
CA THR A 269 3.49 -5.85 -6.31
C THR A 269 3.94 -7.30 -6.10
N GLY A 270 3.02 -8.26 -6.18
CA GLY A 270 3.33 -9.68 -5.99
C GLY A 270 3.74 -10.04 -4.56
N ARG A 271 3.44 -9.18 -3.58
CA ARG A 271 3.61 -9.42 -2.13
C ARG A 271 2.38 -10.10 -1.49
N PHE A 272 1.40 -10.43 -2.32
CA PHE A 272 0.14 -11.01 -1.91
C PHE A 272 0.30 -12.43 -1.34
N THR A 273 -0.35 -12.73 -0.21
CA THR A 273 -0.33 -14.09 0.36
C THR A 273 -0.95 -15.09 -0.61
N GLN A 274 -0.49 -16.35 -0.60
CA GLN A 274 -1.09 -17.42 -1.42
C GLN A 274 -2.58 -17.55 -1.15
N HIS A 275 -2.98 -17.57 0.13
CA HIS A 275 -4.38 -17.66 0.54
C HIS A 275 -5.22 -16.54 -0.09
N ASP A 276 -4.79 -15.28 0.02
CA ASP A 276 -5.56 -14.18 -0.56
C ASP A 276 -5.56 -14.24 -2.09
N PHE A 277 -4.45 -14.65 -2.70
CA PHE A 277 -4.32 -14.74 -4.15
C PHE A 277 -5.30 -15.76 -4.74
N GLU A 278 -5.35 -16.96 -4.17
CA GLU A 278 -6.29 -17.99 -4.59
C GLU A 278 -7.73 -17.57 -4.31
N ARG A 279 -7.97 -16.95 -3.16
CA ARG A 279 -9.31 -16.56 -2.71
C ARG A 279 -9.95 -15.47 -3.57
N TRP A 280 -9.18 -14.50 -4.07
CA TRP A 280 -9.72 -13.45 -4.94
C TRP A 280 -8.70 -12.75 -5.85
N GLY A 281 -7.41 -12.75 -5.48
CA GLY A 281 -6.38 -12.00 -6.22
C GLY A 281 -6.24 -12.45 -7.67
N ARG A 282 -6.32 -13.76 -7.94
CA ARG A 282 -6.21 -14.33 -9.30
C ARG A 282 -7.33 -13.84 -10.22
N LEU A 283 -8.57 -13.83 -9.74
CA LEU A 283 -9.71 -13.33 -10.50
C LEU A 283 -9.54 -11.84 -10.81
N TRP A 284 -9.22 -11.03 -9.81
CA TRP A 284 -9.12 -9.59 -10.00
C TRP A 284 -7.93 -9.18 -10.85
N ARG A 285 -6.81 -9.88 -10.75
CA ARG A 285 -5.68 -9.67 -11.65
C ARG A 285 -6.04 -9.97 -13.10
N HIS A 286 -6.74 -11.08 -13.35
CA HIS A 286 -7.24 -11.41 -14.70
C HIS A 286 -8.20 -10.33 -15.22
N ARG A 287 -9.19 -9.93 -14.41
CA ARG A 287 -10.15 -8.88 -14.79
C ARG A 287 -9.51 -7.53 -15.04
N LEU A 288 -8.50 -7.14 -14.26
CA LEU A 288 -7.78 -5.89 -14.49
C LEU A 288 -7.06 -5.91 -15.83
N ALA A 289 -6.48 -7.05 -16.23
CA ALA A 289 -5.92 -7.21 -17.57
C ALA A 289 -7.01 -7.08 -18.66
N GLU A 290 -8.20 -7.66 -18.46
CA GLU A 290 -9.33 -7.48 -19.38
C GLU A 290 -9.82 -6.03 -19.45
N ILE A 291 -9.95 -5.36 -18.30
CA ILE A 291 -10.37 -3.96 -18.21
C ILE A 291 -9.37 -3.04 -18.89
N ALA A 292 -8.06 -3.32 -18.79
CA ALA A 292 -7.03 -2.58 -19.51
C ALA A 292 -7.21 -2.65 -21.04
N THR A 293 -7.90 -3.66 -21.58
CA THR A 293 -8.23 -3.72 -23.02
C THR A 293 -9.48 -2.94 -23.42
N LYS A 294 -10.26 -2.45 -22.45
CA LYS A 294 -11.49 -1.66 -22.69
C LYS A 294 -11.15 -0.20 -23.00
N ARG A 295 -12.15 0.52 -23.52
CA ARG A 295 -12.10 1.97 -23.75
C ARG A 295 -13.32 2.63 -23.11
N GLY A 296 -13.11 3.76 -22.43
CA GLY A 296 -14.19 4.56 -21.83
C GLY A 296 -14.33 4.43 -20.32
N ASP A 297 -15.51 4.78 -19.78
CA ASP A 297 -15.77 4.78 -18.33
C ASP A 297 -15.84 3.35 -17.79
N ILE A 298 -14.95 3.02 -16.85
CA ILE A 298 -14.83 1.68 -16.28
C ILE A 298 -15.33 1.59 -14.83
N ARG A 299 -15.93 2.65 -14.27
CA ARG A 299 -16.34 2.67 -12.85
C ARG A 299 -17.23 1.50 -12.45
N GLY A 300 -18.10 1.04 -13.36
CA GLY A 300 -18.95 -0.13 -13.13
C GLY A 300 -18.15 -1.42 -12.99
N ASP A 301 -17.10 -1.59 -13.79
CA ASP A 301 -16.26 -2.79 -13.80
C ASP A 301 -15.39 -2.91 -12.54
N ILE A 302 -14.96 -1.78 -11.98
CA ILE A 302 -14.10 -1.73 -10.78
C ILE A 302 -14.84 -1.34 -9.50
N ALA A 303 -16.18 -1.31 -9.52
CA ALA A 303 -16.98 -0.82 -8.39
C ALA A 303 -16.65 -1.57 -7.08
N ALA A 304 -16.46 -2.89 -7.15
CA ALA A 304 -16.09 -3.71 -6.01
C ALA A 304 -14.70 -3.35 -5.45
N LEU A 305 -13.74 -2.97 -6.30
CA LEU A 305 -12.43 -2.48 -5.87
C LEU A 305 -12.51 -1.07 -5.27
N LEU A 306 -13.43 -0.22 -5.71
CA LEU A 306 -13.56 1.15 -5.20
C LEU A 306 -14.28 1.21 -3.84
N SER A 307 -15.37 0.46 -3.65
CA SER A 307 -16.21 0.55 -2.45
C SER A 307 -16.28 -0.71 -1.60
N GLY A 308 -15.79 -1.84 -2.09
CA GLY A 308 -15.90 -3.13 -1.40
C GLY A 308 -14.85 -3.36 -0.31
N ARG A 309 -14.83 -4.60 0.17
CA ARG A 309 -13.83 -5.18 1.08
C ARG A 309 -13.23 -6.43 0.46
N PRO A 310 -12.06 -6.91 0.92
CA PRO A 310 -11.49 -8.18 0.46
C PRO A 310 -12.48 -9.36 0.57
N SER A 311 -13.34 -9.37 1.60
CA SER A 311 -14.38 -10.39 1.77
C SER A 311 -15.44 -10.38 0.67
N ASP A 312 -15.74 -9.21 0.12
CA ASP A 312 -16.75 -9.07 -0.94
C ASP A 312 -16.16 -9.57 -2.26
N LEU A 313 -14.88 -9.25 -2.52
CA LEU A 313 -14.15 -9.79 -3.66
C LEU A 313 -14.04 -11.32 -3.61
N ALA A 314 -13.81 -11.86 -2.40
CA ALA A 314 -13.77 -13.31 -2.18
C ALA A 314 -15.12 -13.98 -2.43
N LYS A 315 -16.23 -13.37 -1.98
CA LYS A 315 -17.57 -13.88 -2.26
C LYS A 315 -17.84 -13.89 -3.76
N GLU A 316 -17.51 -12.80 -4.45
CA GLU A 316 -17.65 -12.73 -5.89
C GLU A 316 -16.79 -13.78 -6.60
N ALA A 317 -15.53 -13.94 -6.18
CA ALA A 317 -14.62 -14.93 -6.75
C ALA A 317 -15.11 -16.37 -6.54
N SER A 318 -15.77 -16.67 -5.42
CA SER A 318 -16.35 -18.00 -5.17
C SER A 318 -17.55 -18.35 -6.06
N LEU A 319 -18.13 -17.35 -6.75
CA LEU A 319 -19.31 -17.52 -7.61
C LEU A 319 -18.95 -17.62 -9.10
N VAL A 320 -17.66 -17.48 -9.45
CA VAL A 320 -17.18 -17.43 -10.83
C VAL A 320 -16.12 -18.51 -11.02
N ASP A 321 -16.06 -19.08 -12.22
CA ASP A 321 -15.00 -20.01 -12.56
C ASP A 321 -13.62 -19.36 -12.43
N VAL A 322 -12.68 -20.10 -11.84
CA VAL A 322 -11.32 -19.62 -11.65
C VAL A 322 -10.66 -19.44 -13.02
N PRO A 323 -10.14 -18.23 -13.35
CA PRO A 323 -9.52 -17.99 -14.65
C PRO A 323 -8.28 -18.85 -14.81
N THR A 324 -7.86 -19.15 -16.04
CA THR A 324 -6.68 -19.99 -16.34
C THR A 324 -5.42 -19.49 -15.60
N PRO A 325 -4.49 -20.36 -15.17
CA PRO A 325 -3.28 -19.90 -14.50
C PRO A 325 -2.53 -18.91 -15.41
N PRO A 326 -1.97 -17.85 -14.84
CA PRO A 326 -1.22 -16.87 -15.62
C PRO A 326 0.07 -17.51 -16.17
N PRO A 327 0.59 -17.04 -17.33
CA PRO A 327 1.71 -17.68 -18.03
C PRO A 327 2.99 -17.79 -17.18
N GLU A 328 3.16 -16.90 -16.21
CA GLU A 328 4.26 -16.93 -15.24
C GLU A 328 4.34 -18.26 -14.48
N VAL A 329 3.19 -18.89 -14.18
CA VAL A 329 3.16 -20.18 -13.46
C VAL A 329 3.79 -21.29 -14.31
N ALA A 330 3.41 -21.38 -15.58
CA ALA A 330 3.97 -22.37 -16.49
C ALA A 330 5.45 -22.08 -16.76
N TRP A 331 5.80 -20.81 -16.99
CA TRP A 331 7.18 -20.39 -17.23
C TRP A 331 8.11 -20.75 -16.08
N VAL A 332 7.68 -20.48 -14.84
CA VAL A 332 8.42 -20.89 -13.64
C VAL A 332 8.52 -22.40 -13.61
N ALA A 333 7.42 -23.16 -13.70
CA ALA A 333 7.42 -24.62 -13.56
C ALA A 333 8.36 -25.36 -14.53
N GLU A 334 8.57 -24.84 -15.73
CA GLU A 334 9.39 -25.46 -16.78
C GLU A 334 10.90 -25.19 -16.67
N ARG A 335 11.32 -24.35 -15.71
CA ARG A 335 12.71 -23.86 -15.60
C ARG A 335 13.32 -24.16 -14.24
N ASP A 336 14.63 -24.19 -14.17
CA ASP A 336 15.35 -24.21 -12.90
C ASP A 336 16.02 -22.86 -12.66
N PHE A 337 16.04 -22.44 -11.40
CA PHE A 337 16.52 -21.13 -11.00
C PHE A 337 17.69 -21.26 -10.01
N ARG A 338 18.56 -20.25 -10.01
CA ARG A 338 19.69 -20.22 -9.07
C ARG A 338 19.17 -19.90 -7.67
N LEU A 339 19.59 -20.71 -6.71
CA LEU A 339 19.31 -20.53 -5.30
C LEU A 339 20.59 -20.15 -4.54
N ILE A 340 20.46 -19.22 -3.61
CA ILE A 340 21.56 -18.74 -2.77
C ILE A 340 21.13 -18.83 -1.32
N HIS A 341 21.87 -19.62 -0.55
CA HIS A 341 21.62 -19.84 0.88
C HIS A 341 22.52 -18.95 1.72
N PHE A 342 21.94 -18.16 2.63
CA PHE A 342 22.71 -17.37 3.58
C PHE A 342 21.89 -17.07 4.83
N GLY A 343 22.50 -17.23 6.01
CA GLY A 343 21.90 -16.75 7.26
C GLY A 343 20.48 -17.27 7.57
N GLY A 344 20.12 -18.48 7.14
CA GLY A 344 18.77 -19.01 7.30
C GLY A 344 17.76 -18.56 6.24
N HIS A 345 18.19 -17.71 5.30
CA HIS A 345 17.42 -17.30 4.13
C HIS A 345 17.81 -18.10 2.89
N VAL A 346 16.86 -18.19 1.97
CA VAL A 346 17.05 -18.67 0.61
C VAL A 346 16.62 -17.55 -0.31
N LEU A 347 17.53 -17.14 -1.19
CA LEU A 347 17.29 -16.16 -2.24
C LEU A 347 17.23 -16.86 -3.59
N VAL A 348 16.10 -16.74 -4.27
CA VAL A 348 15.94 -17.21 -5.66
C VAL A 348 16.20 -16.07 -6.64
N LEU A 349 16.98 -16.34 -7.68
CA LEU A 349 17.30 -15.37 -8.73
C LEU A 349 16.61 -15.69 -10.04
N ALA A 350 16.08 -14.66 -10.70
CA ALA A 350 15.43 -14.83 -11.99
C ALA A 350 15.71 -13.68 -12.96
N ASP A 351 15.98 -14.08 -14.20
CA ASP A 351 15.98 -13.21 -15.37
C ASP A 351 14.67 -13.49 -16.11
N VAL A 352 13.68 -12.62 -15.91
CA VAL A 352 12.28 -12.84 -16.30
C VAL A 352 12.09 -12.50 -17.77
N GLU A 353 11.52 -13.42 -18.53
CA GLU A 353 11.28 -13.22 -19.96
C GLU A 353 10.42 -11.99 -20.24
N ALA A 354 10.74 -11.26 -21.32
CA ALA A 354 10.02 -10.06 -21.71
C ALA A 354 8.52 -10.35 -21.90
N GLY A 355 7.68 -9.50 -21.31
CA GLY A 355 6.21 -9.63 -21.37
C GLY A 355 5.59 -10.44 -20.22
N LEU A 356 6.40 -11.08 -19.38
CA LEU A 356 5.94 -11.64 -18.11
C LEU A 356 6.01 -10.60 -16.99
N ASP A 357 5.11 -10.70 -16.01
CA ASP A 357 5.15 -9.83 -14.84
C ASP A 357 6.22 -10.31 -13.84
N VAL A 358 7.27 -9.51 -13.68
CA VAL A 358 8.38 -9.76 -12.75
C VAL A 358 7.94 -9.94 -11.30
N HIS A 359 6.91 -9.22 -10.85
CA HIS A 359 6.39 -9.33 -9.48
C HIS A 359 5.68 -10.66 -9.26
N LEU A 360 4.87 -11.09 -10.22
CA LEU A 360 4.20 -12.38 -10.14
C LEU A 360 5.19 -13.54 -10.26
N VAL A 361 6.15 -13.46 -11.19
CA VAL A 361 7.22 -14.45 -11.31
C VAL A 361 8.01 -14.56 -10.00
N SER A 362 8.40 -13.42 -9.42
CA SER A 362 9.10 -13.39 -8.13
C SER A 362 8.33 -14.12 -7.03
N ARG A 363 7.01 -13.93 -6.96
CA ARG A 363 6.16 -14.63 -5.99
C ARG A 363 6.11 -16.13 -6.23
N VAL A 364 5.81 -16.55 -7.47
CA VAL A 364 5.70 -17.97 -7.83
C VAL A 364 7.03 -18.70 -7.61
N LEU A 365 8.16 -18.03 -7.80
CA LEU A 365 9.48 -18.56 -7.49
C LEU A 365 9.68 -18.80 -5.99
N ARG A 366 9.35 -17.81 -5.16
CA ARG A 366 9.44 -17.96 -3.70
C ARG A 366 8.59 -19.11 -3.19
N GLU A 367 7.36 -19.22 -3.70
CA GLU A 367 6.46 -20.32 -3.40
C GLU A 367 7.04 -21.68 -3.81
N ARG A 368 7.49 -21.82 -5.07
CA ARG A 368 8.02 -23.09 -5.59
C ARG A 368 9.25 -23.59 -4.84
N TYR A 369 10.14 -22.68 -4.45
CA TYR A 369 11.42 -23.03 -3.84
C TYR A 369 11.44 -22.87 -2.33
N GLU A 370 10.29 -22.57 -1.71
CA GLU A 370 10.19 -22.21 -0.29
C GLU A 370 11.20 -21.12 0.11
N ALA A 371 11.48 -20.20 -0.83
CA ALA A 371 12.49 -19.17 -0.68
C ALA A 371 11.90 -17.96 0.05
N SER A 372 12.57 -17.47 1.08
CA SER A 372 12.13 -16.27 1.80
C SER A 372 12.31 -14.99 0.98
N LEU A 373 13.24 -15.00 0.02
CA LEU A 373 13.62 -13.83 -0.77
C LEU A 373 13.68 -14.18 -2.26
N SER A 374 13.41 -13.18 -3.10
CA SER A 374 13.63 -13.22 -4.55
C SER A 374 14.35 -11.97 -5.01
N LEU A 375 15.27 -12.13 -5.94
CA LEU A 375 15.90 -11.04 -6.69
C LEU A 375 15.65 -11.30 -8.18
N ALA A 376 14.75 -10.53 -8.78
CA ALA A 376 14.34 -10.72 -10.16
C ALA A 376 14.48 -9.44 -10.98
N ARG A 377 14.78 -9.58 -12.27
CA ARG A 377 14.73 -8.47 -13.24
C ARG A 377 14.03 -8.93 -14.50
N ALA A 378 13.54 -7.99 -15.31
CA ALA A 378 13.16 -8.32 -16.68
C ALA A 378 14.43 -8.54 -17.53
N ALA A 379 14.38 -9.51 -18.45
CA ALA A 379 15.46 -9.82 -19.35
C ALA A 379 15.75 -8.62 -20.26
N GLY A 380 17.01 -8.19 -20.31
CA GLY A 380 17.43 -6.98 -21.02
C GLY A 380 17.37 -5.70 -20.19
N ASP A 381 16.78 -5.75 -18.99
CA ASP A 381 16.64 -4.60 -18.11
C ASP A 381 17.76 -4.55 -17.06
N ASP A 382 18.02 -3.39 -16.49
CA ASP A 382 19.00 -3.20 -15.42
C ASP A 382 18.36 -2.92 -14.06
N VAL A 383 17.03 -2.92 -13.97
CA VAL A 383 16.27 -2.77 -12.74
C VAL A 383 15.96 -4.12 -12.11
N PHE A 384 16.32 -4.26 -10.85
CA PHE A 384 16.05 -5.41 -10.01
C PHE A 384 14.92 -5.12 -9.03
N VAL A 385 14.01 -6.08 -8.90
CA VAL A 385 12.99 -6.18 -7.86
C VAL A 385 13.51 -7.13 -6.79
N PHE A 386 13.75 -6.59 -5.60
CA PHE A 386 14.07 -7.36 -4.41
C PHE A 386 12.84 -7.43 -3.51
N ALA A 387 12.36 -8.65 -3.29
CA ALA A 387 11.12 -8.88 -2.56
C ALA A 387 11.26 -10.14 -1.70
N GLY A 388 10.41 -10.25 -0.69
CA GLY A 388 10.27 -11.46 0.09
C GLY A 388 8.85 -11.61 0.60
N ASP A 389 8.54 -12.81 1.06
CA ASP A 389 7.24 -13.06 1.67
C ASP A 389 7.27 -12.65 3.14
N GLU A 390 6.26 -11.91 3.57
CA GLU A 390 5.95 -11.76 4.99
C GLU A 390 5.26 -13.06 5.47
N THR A 391 5.99 -14.18 5.44
CA THR A 391 5.49 -15.40 6.06
C THR A 391 5.56 -15.21 7.58
N THR A 392 4.38 -15.36 8.22
CA THR A 392 3.99 -15.79 9.60
C THR A 392 4.98 -15.85 10.79
N GLY A 393 6.23 -15.40 10.65
CA GLY A 393 7.22 -15.24 11.71
C GLY A 393 7.11 -13.89 12.41
N LYS A 394 7.73 -13.79 13.59
CA LYS A 394 7.65 -12.61 14.48
C LYS A 394 8.40 -11.37 13.98
N ARG A 395 9.15 -11.43 12.87
CA ARG A 395 9.98 -10.32 12.36
C ARG A 395 9.64 -10.02 10.90
N ALA A 396 9.26 -8.77 10.63
CA ALA A 396 9.10 -8.27 9.27
C ALA A 396 10.49 -8.03 8.67
N LEU A 397 10.69 -8.40 7.41
CA LEU A 397 11.96 -8.18 6.73
C LEU A 397 12.03 -6.77 6.14
N ASP A 398 13.11 -6.04 6.42
CA ASP A 398 13.32 -4.67 5.94
C ASP A 398 14.11 -4.66 4.61
N TYR A 399 13.39 -4.89 3.50
CA TYR A 399 13.99 -4.91 2.16
C TYR A 399 14.44 -3.54 1.67
N MET A 400 13.85 -2.46 2.19
CA MET A 400 14.22 -1.09 1.84
C MET A 400 15.60 -0.75 2.40
N ALA A 401 15.87 -1.13 3.66
CA ALA A 401 17.20 -0.97 4.25
C ALA A 401 18.30 -1.69 3.47
N ILE A 402 17.98 -2.79 2.77
CA ILE A 402 18.93 -3.45 1.87
C ILE A 402 19.17 -2.65 0.60
N ALA A 403 18.14 -2.08 -0.05
CA ALA A 403 18.35 -1.22 -1.21
C ALA A 403 19.15 0.05 -0.87
N GLU A 404 18.86 0.66 0.29
CA GLU A 404 19.65 1.77 0.82
C GLU A 404 21.12 1.36 1.02
N HIS A 405 21.36 0.24 1.70
CA HIS A 405 22.72 -0.30 1.91
C HIS A 405 23.46 -0.57 0.60
N LEU A 406 22.78 -1.13 -0.40
CA LEU A 406 23.36 -1.38 -1.72
C LEU A 406 23.73 -0.08 -2.42
N THR A 407 22.86 0.93 -2.36
CA THR A 407 23.09 2.25 -2.97
C THR A 407 24.24 2.99 -2.30
N ASP A 408 24.35 2.91 -0.97
CA ASP A 408 25.42 3.52 -0.20
C ASP A 408 26.79 2.87 -0.47
N LYS A 409 26.80 1.55 -0.69
CA LYS A 409 28.04 0.77 -0.80
C LYS A 409 28.54 0.58 -2.23
N LEU A 410 27.64 0.52 -3.19
CA LEU A 410 27.94 0.21 -4.59
C LEU A 410 27.60 1.42 -5.45
N GLU A 411 28.62 2.18 -5.86
CA GLU A 411 28.45 3.44 -6.62
C GLU A 411 27.66 3.31 -7.94
N TRP A 412 27.53 2.08 -8.44
CA TRP A 412 26.83 1.75 -9.69
C TRP A 412 25.42 1.20 -9.46
N VAL A 413 24.95 1.20 -8.21
CA VAL A 413 23.57 0.93 -7.82
C VAL A 413 22.84 2.24 -7.60
N GLU A 414 21.64 2.35 -8.15
CA GLU A 414 20.76 3.51 -7.98
C GLU A 414 19.43 3.07 -7.38
N ALA A 415 19.02 3.69 -6.27
CA ALA A 415 17.71 3.46 -5.68
C ALA A 415 16.58 3.91 -6.62
N ARG A 416 15.44 3.23 -6.53
CA ARG A 416 14.23 3.53 -7.31
C ARG A 416 13.06 3.80 -6.36
N PRO A 417 12.00 4.49 -6.82
CA PRO A 417 10.83 4.77 -5.98
C PRO A 417 10.19 3.49 -5.40
N ASP A 418 9.89 3.54 -4.11
CA ASP A 418 9.54 2.36 -3.29
C ASP A 418 8.35 2.62 -2.35
N ALA A 419 7.57 3.69 -2.59
CA ALA A 419 6.38 4.01 -1.79
C ALA A 419 5.30 2.91 -1.78
N ASP A 420 5.40 1.93 -2.68
CA ASP A 420 4.61 0.70 -2.75
C ASP A 420 5.20 -0.46 -1.94
N HIS A 421 6.22 -0.20 -1.10
CA HIS A 421 6.93 -1.18 -0.26
C HIS A 421 7.65 -2.26 -1.06
N VAL A 422 8.03 -1.96 -2.30
CA VAL A 422 8.87 -2.84 -3.12
C VAL A 422 10.26 -2.25 -3.22
N SER A 423 11.24 -3.01 -2.75
CA SER A 423 12.65 -2.64 -2.89
C SER A 423 13.06 -2.80 -4.35
N ARG A 424 13.34 -1.67 -5.01
CA ARG A 424 13.79 -1.61 -6.39
C ARG A 424 15.11 -0.86 -6.47
N PHE A 425 16.03 -1.38 -7.26
CA PHE A 425 17.28 -0.71 -7.54
C PHE A 425 17.80 -1.05 -8.93
N ARG A 426 18.46 -0.09 -9.55
CA ARG A 426 19.10 -0.24 -10.85
C ARG A 426 20.55 -0.61 -10.68
N VAL A 427 21.02 -1.63 -11.39
CA VAL A 427 22.43 -2.04 -11.46
C VAL A 427 23.00 -1.64 -12.81
N ARG A 428 23.73 -0.53 -12.88
CA ARG A 428 24.25 -0.01 -14.16
C ARG A 428 25.11 -1.06 -14.87
N ASP A 429 24.97 -1.13 -16.20
CA ASP A 429 25.75 -2.00 -17.09
C ASP A 429 25.83 -3.49 -16.68
N VAL A 430 24.82 -4.04 -15.99
CA VAL A 430 24.86 -5.43 -15.50
C VAL A 430 25.14 -6.47 -16.59
N GLU A 431 24.66 -6.23 -17.82
CA GLU A 431 24.91 -7.13 -18.95
C GLU A 431 26.36 -7.12 -19.44
N ARG A 432 27.02 -5.97 -19.35
CA ARG A 432 28.42 -5.81 -19.76
C ARG A 432 29.39 -6.19 -18.64
N ARG A 433 28.91 -6.17 -17.39
CA ARG A 433 29.66 -6.45 -16.16
C ARG A 433 28.86 -7.39 -15.25
N PRO A 434 28.70 -8.67 -15.64
CA PRO A 434 27.91 -9.63 -14.88
C PRO A 434 28.44 -9.87 -13.46
N GLU A 435 29.73 -9.59 -13.21
CA GLU A 435 30.33 -9.63 -11.87
C GLU A 435 29.64 -8.68 -10.87
N ARG A 436 29.02 -7.60 -11.35
CA ARG A 436 28.23 -6.67 -10.51
C ARG A 436 27.07 -7.38 -9.83
N LEU A 437 26.40 -8.30 -10.52
CA LEU A 437 25.31 -9.07 -9.91
C LEU A 437 25.81 -9.95 -8.77
N GLU A 438 26.99 -10.56 -8.91
CA GLU A 438 27.61 -11.34 -7.83
C GLU A 438 27.99 -10.46 -6.63
N GLU A 439 28.46 -9.24 -6.87
CA GLU A 439 28.73 -8.26 -5.82
C GLU A 439 27.44 -7.85 -5.09
N VAL A 440 26.35 -7.54 -5.82
CA VAL A 440 25.03 -7.27 -5.20
C VAL A 440 24.59 -8.42 -4.31
N ILE A 441 24.65 -9.65 -4.83
CA ILE A 441 24.28 -10.86 -4.09
C ILE A 441 25.13 -11.01 -2.82
N GLY A 442 26.44 -10.82 -2.94
CA GLY A 442 27.37 -10.88 -1.83
C GLY A 442 27.03 -9.84 -0.76
N GLU A 443 26.68 -8.62 -1.17
CA GLU A 443 26.27 -7.55 -0.27
C GLU A 443 24.93 -7.78 0.40
N ILE A 444 23.94 -8.34 -0.30
CA ILE A 444 22.67 -8.77 0.31
C ILE A 444 22.94 -9.82 1.40
N ALA A 445 23.78 -10.81 1.10
CA ALA A 445 24.12 -11.88 2.05
C ALA A 445 24.90 -11.36 3.27
N MET A 446 25.82 -10.41 3.08
CA MET A 446 26.56 -9.76 4.16
C MET A 446 25.69 -8.80 4.97
N GLY A 447 24.77 -8.10 4.31
CA GLY A 447 23.82 -7.15 4.89
C GLY A 447 22.65 -7.78 5.62
N ARG A 448 22.61 -9.11 5.79
CA ARG A 448 21.47 -9.84 6.39
C ARG A 448 20.97 -9.30 7.74
N SER A 449 21.84 -8.70 8.55
CA SER A 449 21.43 -8.10 9.82
C SER A 449 20.48 -6.91 9.66
N LEU A 450 20.48 -6.28 8.48
CA LEU A 450 19.53 -5.22 8.13
C LEU A 450 18.15 -5.77 7.81
N LEU A 451 18.06 -7.01 7.30
CA LEU A 451 16.79 -7.67 7.02
C LEU A 451 16.00 -7.96 8.30
N GLU A 452 16.65 -8.36 9.40
CA GLU A 452 15.98 -8.87 10.61
C GLU A 452 15.65 -7.83 11.69
N ARG A 453 15.39 -6.57 11.34
CA ARG A 453 15.21 -5.48 12.34
C ARG A 453 14.06 -5.70 13.33
#